data_AF-A0A329T8N3-F1
#
_entry.id   AF-A0A329T8N3-F1
#
_cell.length_a   1.000
_cell.length_b   1.000
_cell.length_c   1.000
_cell.angle_alpha   90.00
_cell.angle_beta   90.00
_cell.angle_gamma   90.00
#
_symmetry.space_group_name_H-M   'P 1'
#
loop_
_entity.id
_entity.type
_entity.pdbx_description
1 polymer ?
#
loop_
_entity_poly.entity_id
_entity_poly.type
_entity_poly.pdbx_seq_one_letter_code
_entity_poly.pdbx_strand_id
1 'polypeptide(L)'
;MTLYRLHGCPFCERIVRWLDNHDIEYRSTFVAGEHSRRDEVKRIAGTRAVPLLVDPATGVTMPESGNILEYLVRTYGEEGDTAAFGELAVMEFDDSDHPTVGETAPAFTRPLVTDESWSNVPLSELATGAGSVLLVFYPLNWGGKSMYWWKEIQRRGWGGDDLTVAGVGIGQPFDHQRFIERRDLQYPLYADPGNGVAEAYDLVHELDGMEGIAEPRPATFLLGEDRTIEHVWVADEWPETPPYDEIEAQLPDGSAE
;
A
#
# COMPACT_ATOMS: atom_id res chain seq x y z
N MET A 1 5.00 10.95 -23.86
CA MET A 1 3.58 11.14 -23.44
C MET A 1 3.51 11.46 -21.95
N THR A 2 2.34 11.78 -21.38
CA THR A 2 2.18 11.92 -19.91
C THR A 2 1.09 10.98 -19.41
N LEU A 3 1.41 10.14 -18.44
CA LEU A 3 0.48 9.26 -17.74
C LEU A 3 0.23 9.79 -16.32
N TYR A 4 -1.01 10.19 -16.06
CA TYR A 4 -1.46 10.52 -14.71
C TYR A 4 -1.93 9.25 -14.00
N ARG A 5 -1.26 8.88 -12.91
CA ARG A 5 -1.49 7.62 -12.19
C ARG A 5 -1.67 7.81 -10.70
N LEU A 6 -2.36 6.85 -10.08
CA LEU A 6 -2.53 6.76 -8.62
C LEU A 6 -1.64 5.64 -8.09
N HIS A 7 -0.99 5.88 -6.96
CA HIS A 7 -0.23 4.87 -6.23
C HIS A 7 -1.10 3.64 -5.90
N GLY A 8 -0.63 2.45 -6.27
CA GLY A 8 -1.36 1.19 -6.08
C GLY A 8 -2.56 0.96 -7.00
N CYS A 9 -2.64 1.65 -8.13
CA CYS A 9 -3.72 1.47 -9.09
C CYS A 9 -3.37 0.40 -10.14
N PRO A 10 -4.01 -0.79 -10.11
CA PRO A 10 -3.68 -1.88 -11.05
C PRO A 10 -3.95 -1.51 -12.51
N PHE A 11 -4.91 -0.59 -12.75
CA PHE A 11 -5.20 -0.09 -14.09
C PHE A 11 -4.12 0.85 -14.63
N CYS A 12 -3.40 1.57 -13.75
CA CYS A 12 -2.26 2.39 -14.15
C CYS A 12 -1.07 1.50 -14.53
N GLU A 13 -0.80 0.46 -13.73
CA GLU A 13 0.29 -0.49 -13.98
C GLU A 13 0.16 -1.21 -15.32
N ARG A 14 -1.07 -1.50 -15.75
CA ARG A 14 -1.32 -2.06 -17.10
C ARG A 14 -0.78 -1.18 -18.22
N ILE A 15 -0.98 0.12 -18.10
CA ILE A 15 -0.54 1.08 -19.13
C ILE A 15 0.97 1.26 -19.05
N VAL A 16 1.52 1.35 -17.84
CA VAL A 16 2.98 1.41 -17.59
C VAL A 16 3.68 0.23 -18.26
N ARG A 17 3.28 -1.00 -17.94
CA ARG A 17 3.85 -2.21 -18.56
C ARG A 17 3.75 -2.20 -20.08
N TRP A 18 2.61 -1.78 -20.62
CA TRP A 18 2.46 -1.70 -22.06
C TRP A 18 3.45 -0.69 -22.66
N LEU A 19 3.56 0.51 -22.08
CA LEU A 19 4.50 1.54 -22.55
C LEU A 19 5.96 1.06 -22.44
N ASP A 20 6.33 0.42 -21.32
CA ASP A 20 7.68 -0.09 -21.09
C ASP A 20 8.03 -1.24 -22.06
N ASN A 21 7.12 -2.18 -22.27
CA ASN A 21 7.33 -3.31 -23.20
C ASN A 21 7.49 -2.87 -24.67
N HIS A 22 7.06 -1.66 -25.01
CA HIS A 22 7.20 -1.08 -26.35
C HIS A 22 8.27 0.02 -26.40
N ASP A 23 9.09 0.15 -25.34
CA ASP A 23 10.15 1.16 -25.22
C ASP A 23 9.65 2.60 -25.49
N ILE A 24 8.40 2.90 -25.10
CA ILE A 24 7.79 4.21 -25.33
C ILE A 24 8.10 5.14 -24.18
N GLU A 25 8.77 6.25 -24.46
CA GLU A 25 9.06 7.26 -23.44
C GLU A 25 7.80 8.01 -22.97
N TYR A 26 7.56 7.98 -21.66
CA TYR A 26 6.50 8.73 -21.02
C TYR A 26 6.93 9.32 -19.69
N ARG A 27 6.20 10.35 -19.27
CA ARG A 27 6.30 10.96 -17.96
C ARG A 27 5.19 10.45 -17.06
N SER A 28 5.53 9.88 -15.91
CA SER A 28 4.60 9.61 -14.83
C SER A 28 4.30 10.88 -14.02
N THR A 29 3.03 11.15 -13.78
CA THR A 29 2.57 12.18 -12.84
C THR A 29 1.62 11.54 -11.82
N PHE A 30 2.08 11.41 -10.57
CA PHE A 30 1.25 10.88 -9.50
C PHE A 30 0.20 11.91 -9.05
N VAL A 31 -1.02 11.45 -8.82
CA VAL A 31 -2.15 12.29 -8.42
C VAL A 31 -2.48 12.12 -6.95
N ALA A 32 -3.25 13.06 -6.40
CA ALA A 32 -3.76 12.96 -5.04
C ALA A 32 -4.51 11.63 -4.81
N GLY A 33 -4.21 10.98 -3.67
CA GLY A 33 -4.89 9.75 -3.25
C GLY A 33 -6.39 9.92 -3.17
N GLU A 34 -6.84 10.99 -2.52
CA GLU A 34 -8.24 11.36 -2.42
C GLU A 34 -8.82 11.77 -3.78
N HIS A 35 -9.86 11.05 -4.23
CA HIS A 35 -10.49 11.29 -5.53
C HIS A 35 -10.99 12.74 -5.69
N SER A 36 -11.50 13.36 -4.62
CA SER A 36 -12.01 14.73 -4.64
C SER A 36 -10.94 15.79 -4.93
N ARG A 37 -9.66 15.48 -4.64
CA ARG A 37 -8.51 16.40 -4.69
C ARG A 37 -7.72 16.34 -5.99
N ARG A 38 -8.10 15.48 -6.94
CA ARG A 38 -7.41 15.32 -8.25
C ARG A 38 -7.73 16.47 -9.21
N ASP A 39 -7.49 17.71 -8.77
CA ASP A 39 -7.93 18.93 -9.45
C ASP A 39 -7.18 19.20 -10.75
N GLU A 40 -5.93 18.76 -10.86
CA GLU A 40 -5.19 18.82 -12.12
C GLU A 40 -5.82 17.94 -13.19
N VAL A 41 -6.10 16.67 -12.87
CA VAL A 41 -6.81 15.74 -13.75
C VAL A 41 -8.17 16.32 -14.16
N LYS A 42 -8.94 16.88 -13.20
CA LYS A 42 -10.23 17.53 -13.47
C LYS A 42 -10.11 18.66 -14.48
N ARG A 43 -9.07 19.48 -14.36
CA ARG A 43 -8.82 20.61 -15.25
C ARG A 43 -8.47 20.17 -16.66
N ILE A 44 -7.71 19.10 -16.80
CA ILE A 44 -7.22 18.59 -18.08
C ILE A 44 -8.30 17.79 -18.82
N ALA A 45 -8.93 16.83 -18.14
CA ALA A 45 -9.81 15.84 -18.77
C ALA A 45 -11.30 16.03 -18.46
N GLY A 46 -11.66 17.02 -17.63
CA GLY A 46 -13.04 17.19 -17.17
C GLY A 46 -13.53 16.11 -16.20
N THR A 47 -12.67 15.16 -15.80
CA THR A 47 -12.94 14.07 -14.84
C THR A 47 -11.79 13.94 -13.83
N ARG A 48 -12.01 13.24 -12.72
CA ARG A 48 -10.97 12.90 -11.72
C ARG A 48 -10.55 11.42 -11.77
N ALA A 49 -10.99 10.72 -12.81
CA ALA A 49 -10.62 9.33 -13.08
C ALA A 49 -9.13 9.24 -13.44
N VAL A 50 -8.47 8.19 -12.95
CA VAL A 50 -7.14 7.78 -13.37
C VAL A 50 -7.16 6.27 -13.62
N PRO A 51 -6.36 5.74 -14.55
CA PRO A 51 -5.34 6.44 -15.33
C PRO A 51 -5.91 7.48 -16.32
N LEU A 52 -5.13 8.52 -16.59
CA LEU A 52 -5.39 9.50 -17.64
C LEU A 52 -4.12 9.61 -18.50
N LEU A 53 -4.25 9.38 -19.80
CA LEU A 53 -3.17 9.56 -20.77
C LEU A 53 -3.34 10.91 -21.49
N VAL A 54 -2.25 11.66 -21.57
CA VAL A 54 -2.13 12.86 -22.41
C VAL A 54 -1.01 12.64 -23.42
N ASP A 55 -1.38 12.67 -24.69
CA ASP A 55 -0.46 12.48 -25.80
C ASP A 55 -0.39 13.72 -26.70
N PRO A 56 0.68 14.52 -26.59
CA PRO A 56 0.84 15.71 -27.41
C PRO A 56 1.13 15.41 -28.88
N ALA A 57 1.63 14.22 -29.22
CA ALA A 57 1.97 13.87 -30.61
C ALA A 57 0.73 13.71 -31.47
N THR A 58 -0.37 13.23 -30.88
CA THR A 58 -1.67 13.03 -31.56
C THR A 58 -2.76 14.00 -31.10
N GLY A 59 -2.50 14.78 -30.05
CA GLY A 59 -3.48 15.67 -29.42
C GLY A 59 -4.51 14.96 -28.55
N VAL A 60 -4.27 13.70 -28.17
CA VAL A 60 -5.20 12.89 -27.38
C VAL A 60 -5.10 13.25 -25.89
N THR A 61 -6.27 13.33 -25.24
CA THR A 61 -6.42 13.35 -23.79
C THR A 61 -7.52 12.37 -23.44
N MET A 62 -7.17 11.27 -22.77
CA MET A 62 -8.04 10.10 -22.69
C MET A 62 -8.03 9.51 -21.27
N PRO A 63 -9.15 9.58 -20.54
CA PRO A 63 -9.37 8.76 -19.36
C PRO A 63 -9.83 7.35 -19.77
N GLU A 64 -10.00 6.48 -18.77
CA GLU A 64 -10.41 5.07 -18.88
C GLU A 64 -9.31 4.18 -19.46
N SER A 65 -8.82 3.26 -18.64
CA SER A 65 -7.69 2.39 -18.98
C SER A 65 -7.91 1.56 -20.25
N GLY A 66 -9.15 1.13 -20.52
CA GLY A 66 -9.46 0.34 -21.71
C GLY A 66 -9.30 1.12 -22.99
N ASN A 67 -9.88 2.33 -23.02
CA ASN A 67 -9.75 3.23 -24.15
C ASN A 67 -8.28 3.62 -24.37
N ILE A 68 -7.53 3.85 -23.29
CA ILE A 68 -6.11 4.16 -23.37
C ILE A 68 -5.33 3.02 -24.03
N LEU A 69 -5.53 1.77 -23.61
CA LEU A 69 -4.83 0.63 -24.22
C LEU A 69 -5.25 0.42 -25.68
N GLU A 70 -6.53 0.54 -26.01
CA GLU A 70 -7.00 0.50 -27.41
C GLU A 70 -6.34 1.57 -28.27
N TYR A 71 -6.24 2.78 -27.74
CA TYR A 71 -5.54 3.89 -28.39
C TYR A 71 -4.06 3.58 -28.61
N LEU A 72 -3.39 3.10 -27.57
CA LEU A 72 -1.96 2.77 -27.57
C LEU A 72 -1.65 1.69 -28.60
N VAL A 73 -2.36 0.57 -28.57
CA VAL A 73 -2.19 -0.53 -29.53
C VAL A 73 -2.45 -0.06 -30.95
N ARG A 74 -3.51 0.72 -31.18
CA ARG A 74 -3.84 1.19 -32.53
C ARG A 74 -2.81 2.18 -33.09
N THR A 75 -2.19 2.98 -32.22
CA THR A 75 -1.36 4.12 -32.64
C THR A 75 0.13 3.80 -32.62
N TYR A 76 0.55 2.97 -31.66
CA TYR A 76 1.94 2.65 -31.35
C TYR A 76 2.23 1.15 -31.27
N GLY A 77 1.22 0.29 -31.39
CA GLY A 77 1.41 -1.16 -31.38
C GLY A 77 1.91 -1.71 -32.71
N GLU A 78 2.47 -2.91 -32.64
CA GLU A 78 2.95 -3.73 -33.73
C GLU A 78 1.92 -4.82 -34.14
N GLU A 79 2.20 -5.52 -35.23
CA GLU A 79 1.32 -6.56 -35.75
C GLU A 79 1.24 -7.75 -34.77
N GLY A 80 0.09 -7.93 -34.13
CA GLY A 80 -0.13 -8.98 -33.11
C GLY A 80 -0.45 -8.42 -31.73
N ASP A 81 -0.26 -7.12 -31.51
CA ASP A 81 -0.64 -6.47 -30.25
C ASP A 81 -2.15 -6.44 -30.06
N THR A 82 -2.57 -6.59 -28.81
CA THR A 82 -3.99 -6.58 -28.45
C THR A 82 -4.25 -5.63 -27.30
N ALA A 83 -5.39 -4.95 -27.35
CA ALA A 83 -5.87 -4.11 -26.25
C ALA A 83 -6.62 -4.91 -25.17
N ALA A 84 -6.55 -6.24 -25.22
CA ALA A 84 -7.34 -7.10 -24.36
C ALA A 84 -6.92 -6.92 -22.90
N PHE A 85 -7.89 -6.65 -22.04
CA PHE A 85 -7.71 -6.86 -20.61
C PHE A 85 -7.67 -8.37 -20.34
N GLY A 86 -6.48 -8.90 -20.13
CA GLY A 86 -6.31 -10.17 -19.43
C GLY A 86 -6.71 -10.05 -17.95
N GLU A 87 -6.21 -10.97 -17.13
CA GLU A 87 -6.30 -10.90 -15.67
C GLU A 87 -5.71 -9.58 -15.13
N LEU A 88 -6.16 -9.10 -13.95
CA LEU A 88 -5.65 -7.86 -13.34
C LEU A 88 -4.12 -7.84 -13.38
N ALA A 89 -3.51 -6.73 -13.83
CA ALA A 89 -2.05 -6.70 -13.84
C ALA A 89 -1.60 -6.67 -12.39
N VAL A 90 -1.03 -7.79 -12.00
CA VAL A 90 -0.39 -8.03 -10.71
C VAL A 90 1.10 -7.92 -10.93
N MET A 91 1.76 -7.08 -10.15
CA MET A 91 3.21 -7.04 -10.01
C MET A 91 3.59 -8.11 -9.02
N GLU A 92 4.27 -9.13 -9.51
CA GLU A 92 4.90 -10.12 -8.64
C GLU A 92 6.02 -9.40 -7.89
N PHE A 93 6.03 -9.57 -6.57
CA PHE A 93 7.15 -9.17 -5.75
C PHE A 93 8.25 -10.22 -5.85
N ASP A 94 9.49 -9.78 -5.64
CA ASP A 94 10.59 -10.73 -5.44
C ASP A 94 10.34 -11.58 -4.19
N ASP A 95 10.93 -12.78 -4.17
CA ASP A 95 10.95 -13.66 -2.99
C ASP A 95 11.48 -12.89 -1.78
N SER A 96 10.92 -13.17 -0.60
CA SER A 96 11.29 -12.52 0.65
C SER A 96 11.69 -13.55 1.71
N ASP A 97 12.83 -13.30 2.35
CA ASP A 97 13.37 -14.01 3.51
C ASP A 97 12.79 -13.46 4.83
N HIS A 98 11.51 -13.05 4.82
CA HIS A 98 10.85 -12.50 5.98
C HIS A 98 10.80 -13.51 7.15
N PRO A 99 10.78 -13.02 8.40
CA PRO A 99 10.62 -13.85 9.58
C PRO A 99 9.35 -14.71 9.55
N THR A 100 9.44 -15.97 9.96
CA THR A 100 8.33 -16.94 9.86
C THR A 100 7.82 -17.39 11.23
N VAL A 101 6.70 -18.14 11.24
CA VAL A 101 6.07 -18.64 12.46
C VAL A 101 7.05 -19.41 13.35
N GLY A 102 7.06 -19.09 14.63
CA GLY A 102 7.95 -19.65 15.64
C GLY A 102 9.28 -18.91 15.80
N GLU A 103 9.63 -18.01 14.88
CA GLU A 103 10.80 -17.14 15.02
C GLU A 103 10.47 -15.90 15.85
N THR A 104 11.49 -15.23 16.38
CA THR A 104 11.32 -13.96 17.08
C THR A 104 11.35 -12.81 16.09
N ALA A 105 10.30 -11.98 16.09
CA ALA A 105 10.20 -10.83 15.21
C ALA A 105 11.35 -9.83 15.45
N PRO A 106 12.00 -9.30 14.38
CA PRO A 106 13.08 -8.35 14.48
C PRO A 106 12.74 -7.16 15.38
N ALA A 107 13.69 -6.82 16.25
CA ALA A 107 13.53 -5.73 17.20
C ALA A 107 13.64 -4.37 16.52
N PHE A 108 12.74 -3.45 16.87
CA PHE A 108 12.88 -2.05 16.50
C PHE A 108 12.30 -1.12 17.56
N THR A 109 12.71 0.14 17.47
CA THR A 109 12.10 1.28 18.16
C THR A 109 11.82 2.35 17.12
N ARG A 110 10.60 2.86 17.09
CA ARG A 110 10.16 3.96 16.23
C ARG A 110 9.18 4.87 16.98
N PRO A 111 8.95 6.10 16.51
CA PRO A 111 7.84 6.91 16.99
C PRO A 111 6.53 6.17 16.74
N LEU A 112 5.82 5.80 17.80
CA LEU A 112 4.46 5.27 17.73
C LEU A 112 3.51 6.46 17.85
N VAL A 113 2.69 6.66 16.82
CA VAL A 113 1.86 7.86 16.65
C VAL A 113 0.41 7.51 16.95
N THR A 114 -0.22 8.32 17.80
CA THR A 114 -1.67 8.34 18.03
C THR A 114 -2.26 9.66 17.49
N ASP A 115 -3.57 9.85 17.66
CA ASP A 115 -4.24 11.12 17.42
C ASP A 115 -3.77 12.23 18.37
N GLU A 116 -3.40 11.89 19.60
CA GLU A 116 -3.01 12.88 20.62
C GLU A 116 -1.51 13.18 20.66
N SER A 117 -0.63 12.19 20.42
CA SER A 117 0.81 12.35 20.61
C SER A 117 1.66 11.28 19.91
N TRP A 118 2.98 11.39 20.02
CA TRP A 118 3.89 10.31 19.65
C TRP A 118 5.12 10.28 20.56
N SER A 119 5.65 9.08 20.77
CA SER A 119 6.90 8.84 21.50
C SER A 119 7.62 7.62 20.91
N ASN A 120 8.91 7.47 21.20
CA ASN A 120 9.65 6.29 20.76
C ASN A 120 9.23 5.09 21.61
N VAL A 121 8.59 4.11 20.97
CA VAL A 121 8.12 2.88 21.63
C VAL A 121 8.84 1.69 20.99
N PRO A 122 9.53 0.83 21.76
CA PRO A 122 10.06 -0.42 21.24
C PRO A 122 8.93 -1.42 21.01
N LEU A 123 9.04 -2.24 19.95
CA LEU A 123 8.04 -3.28 19.66
C LEU A 123 7.77 -4.20 20.86
N SER A 124 8.80 -4.51 21.64
CA SER A 124 8.68 -5.37 22.83
C SER A 124 7.78 -4.77 23.91
N GLU A 125 7.75 -3.44 24.07
CA GLU A 125 6.86 -2.80 25.04
C GLU A 125 5.39 -2.93 24.63
N LEU A 126 5.12 -2.83 23.32
CA LEU A 126 3.78 -3.04 22.77
C LEU A 126 3.32 -4.50 22.98
N ALA A 127 4.22 -5.46 22.76
CA ALA A 127 3.93 -6.89 22.92
C ALA A 127 3.67 -7.31 24.37
N THR A 128 4.49 -6.85 25.31
CA THR A 128 4.24 -7.15 26.73
C THR A 128 3.02 -6.41 27.28
N GLY A 129 2.66 -5.25 26.73
CA GLY A 129 1.55 -4.44 27.24
C GLY A 129 0.16 -5.03 27.01
N ALA A 130 -0.04 -5.75 25.91
CA ALA A 130 -1.36 -6.22 25.47
C ALA A 130 -1.45 -7.74 25.30
N GLY A 131 -0.44 -8.53 25.67
CA GLY A 131 -0.45 -9.98 25.44
C GLY A 131 -0.11 -10.37 23.99
N SER A 132 -0.73 -9.73 23.00
CA SER A 132 -0.46 -9.94 21.57
C SER A 132 -0.39 -8.63 20.77
N VAL A 133 0.34 -8.65 19.66
CA VAL A 133 0.40 -7.54 18.70
C VAL A 133 0.14 -8.05 17.29
N LEU A 134 -0.82 -7.45 16.59
CA LEU A 134 -0.90 -7.56 15.14
C LEU A 134 -0.19 -6.36 14.51
N LEU A 135 1.02 -6.59 13.99
CA LEU A 135 1.72 -5.63 13.16
C LEU A 135 1.20 -5.67 11.73
N VAL A 136 0.83 -4.50 11.21
CA VAL A 136 0.34 -4.35 9.83
C VAL A 136 1.34 -3.47 9.07
N PHE A 137 2.13 -4.06 8.18
CA PHE A 137 2.95 -3.32 7.22
C PHE A 137 2.07 -2.92 6.05
N TYR A 138 1.96 -1.60 5.83
CA TYR A 138 1.03 -1.06 4.85
C TYR A 138 1.69 0.03 4.00
N PRO A 139 1.19 0.22 2.77
CA PRO A 139 1.74 1.18 1.84
C PRO A 139 1.35 2.62 2.23
N LEU A 140 1.77 3.63 1.46
CA LEU A 140 1.52 5.06 1.73
C LEU A 140 0.14 5.35 2.37
N ASN A 141 0.11 6.08 3.50
CA ASN A 141 -1.10 6.47 4.25
C ASN A 141 -2.31 6.80 3.36
N TRP A 142 -2.12 7.71 2.41
CA TRP A 142 -3.19 8.26 1.58
C TRP A 142 -3.48 7.44 0.31
N GLY A 143 -2.79 6.31 0.13
CA GLY A 143 -2.97 5.36 -0.96
C GLY A 143 -4.33 4.67 -0.90
N GLY A 144 -4.87 4.31 -2.07
CA GLY A 144 -6.18 3.65 -2.19
C GLY A 144 -6.31 2.40 -1.34
N LYS A 145 -5.26 1.57 -1.34
CA LYS A 145 -5.18 0.29 -0.62
C LYS A 145 -5.10 0.47 0.89
N SER A 146 -4.21 1.34 1.38
CA SER A 146 -4.10 1.66 2.81
C SER A 146 -5.43 2.12 3.40
N MET A 147 -6.14 3.02 2.71
CA MET A 147 -7.46 3.46 3.14
C MET A 147 -8.50 2.33 3.20
N TYR A 148 -8.46 1.38 2.27
CA TYR A 148 -9.38 0.24 2.25
C TYR A 148 -9.08 -0.73 3.40
N TRP A 149 -7.81 -1.05 3.64
CA TRP A 149 -7.42 -2.00 4.69
C TRP A 149 -7.73 -1.48 6.06
N TRP A 150 -7.33 -0.24 6.37
CA TRP A 150 -7.63 0.34 7.67
C TRP A 150 -9.14 0.49 7.89
N LYS A 151 -9.92 0.72 6.84
CA LYS A 151 -11.38 0.68 6.94
C LYS A 151 -11.90 -0.72 7.25
N GLU A 152 -11.35 -1.75 6.62
CA GLU A 152 -11.77 -3.14 6.82
C GLU A 152 -11.38 -3.67 8.19
N ILE A 153 -10.15 -3.42 8.65
CA ILE A 153 -9.68 -3.77 10.00
C ILE A 153 -10.57 -3.12 11.07
N GLN A 154 -10.87 -1.82 10.93
CA GLN A 154 -11.81 -1.14 11.84
C GLN A 154 -13.23 -1.71 11.77
N ARG A 155 -13.72 -2.08 10.57
CA ARG A 155 -15.04 -2.67 10.39
C ARG A 155 -15.17 -4.02 11.12
N ARG A 156 -14.06 -4.73 11.31
CA ARG A 156 -13.99 -5.99 12.03
C ARG A 156 -13.75 -5.82 13.54
N GLY A 157 -13.56 -4.59 13.99
CA GLY A 157 -13.33 -4.30 15.42
C GLY A 157 -12.09 -4.96 15.98
N TRP A 158 -11.05 -5.17 15.16
CA TRP A 158 -9.85 -5.85 15.65
C TRP A 158 -9.15 -5.06 16.74
N GLY A 159 -8.75 -5.73 17.81
CA GLY A 159 -8.07 -5.14 18.97
C GLY A 159 -8.84 -5.37 20.27
N GLY A 160 -8.23 -5.02 21.41
CA GLY A 160 -8.84 -5.19 22.72
C GLY A 160 -7.80 -5.23 23.84
N ASP A 161 -8.20 -5.75 25.00
CA ASP A 161 -7.32 -5.87 26.17
C ASP A 161 -6.14 -6.84 25.90
N ASP A 162 -6.39 -7.88 25.10
CA ASP A 162 -5.43 -8.95 24.78
C ASP A 162 -4.81 -8.84 23.36
N LEU A 163 -5.11 -7.75 22.62
CA LEU A 163 -4.56 -7.51 21.29
C LEU A 163 -4.38 -6.02 21.01
N THR A 164 -3.15 -5.62 20.70
CA THR A 164 -2.89 -4.34 20.05
C THR A 164 -2.69 -4.51 18.55
N VAL A 165 -3.46 -3.78 17.73
CA VAL A 165 -3.20 -3.66 16.28
C VAL A 165 -2.41 -2.38 16.04
N ALA A 166 -1.25 -2.49 15.40
CA ALA A 166 -0.40 -1.34 15.09
C ALA A 166 0.11 -1.38 13.65
N GLY A 167 0.10 -0.22 12.99
CA GLY A 167 0.61 -0.09 11.63
C GLY A 167 2.10 0.22 11.59
N VAL A 168 2.81 -0.19 10.55
CA VAL A 168 4.17 0.25 10.21
C VAL A 168 4.17 0.80 8.79
N GLY A 169 4.60 2.05 8.61
CA GLY A 169 4.66 2.68 7.30
C GLY A 169 5.66 3.83 7.24
N ILE A 170 5.89 4.37 6.04
CA ILE A 170 6.90 5.41 5.81
C ILE A 170 6.44 6.84 6.11
N GLY A 171 5.26 7.00 6.72
CA GLY A 171 4.76 8.32 7.08
C GLY A 171 5.63 8.97 8.16
N GLN A 172 5.77 10.29 8.10
CA GLN A 172 6.31 11.04 9.23
C GLN A 172 5.23 11.18 10.33
N PRO A 173 5.58 11.44 11.60
CA PRO A 173 4.60 11.53 12.68
C PRO A 173 3.42 12.47 12.41
N PHE A 174 3.67 13.66 11.86
CA PHE A 174 2.60 14.59 11.49
C PHE A 174 1.69 14.07 10.36
N ASP A 175 2.22 13.26 9.44
CA ASP A 175 1.43 12.67 8.37
C ASP A 175 0.54 11.54 8.90
N HIS A 176 1.10 10.67 9.75
CA HIS A 176 0.33 9.63 10.45
C HIS A 176 -0.76 10.24 11.34
N GLN A 177 -0.45 11.26 12.15
CA GLN A 177 -1.46 11.89 13.01
C GLN A 177 -2.64 12.44 12.19
N ARG A 178 -2.35 13.14 11.09
CA ARG A 178 -3.41 13.61 10.17
C ARG A 178 -4.19 12.47 9.53
N PHE A 179 -3.52 11.36 9.21
CA PHE A 179 -4.16 10.19 8.64
C PHE A 179 -5.10 9.54 9.64
N ILE A 180 -4.64 9.33 10.88
CA ILE A 180 -5.41 8.85 12.02
C ILE A 180 -6.66 9.72 12.22
N GLU A 181 -6.48 11.03 12.41
CA GLU A 181 -7.58 11.99 12.64
C GLU A 181 -8.61 11.99 11.50
N ARG A 182 -8.16 12.02 10.24
CA ARG A 182 -9.07 12.11 9.09
C ARG A 182 -9.81 10.81 8.79
N ARG A 183 -9.28 9.69 9.27
CA ARG A 183 -9.85 8.36 9.04
C ARG A 183 -10.50 7.78 10.28
N ASP A 184 -10.49 8.54 11.38
CA ASP A 184 -11.02 8.14 12.68
C ASP A 184 -10.37 6.82 13.16
N LEU A 185 -9.07 6.63 12.85
CA LEU A 185 -8.38 5.38 13.18
C LEU A 185 -8.19 5.26 14.68
N GLN A 186 -8.53 4.09 15.21
CA GLN A 186 -8.29 3.73 16.60
C GLN A 186 -6.91 3.08 16.81
N TYR A 187 -6.15 2.90 15.72
CA TYR A 187 -4.89 2.17 15.72
C TYR A 187 -3.68 3.10 15.68
N PRO A 188 -2.68 2.89 16.55
CA PRO A 188 -1.45 3.64 16.49
C PRO A 188 -0.59 3.19 15.29
N LEU A 189 0.22 4.10 14.77
CA LEU A 189 1.05 3.88 13.58
C LEU A 189 2.52 4.20 13.89
N TYR A 190 3.41 3.24 13.68
CA TYR A 190 4.85 3.47 13.71
C TYR A 190 5.30 4.27 12.50
N ALA A 191 5.94 5.41 12.77
CA ALA A 191 6.56 6.26 11.76
C ALA A 191 7.97 5.72 11.40
N ASP A 192 8.15 5.23 10.19
CA ASP A 192 9.46 4.75 9.69
C ASP A 192 9.80 5.34 8.30
N PRO A 193 10.06 6.65 8.17
CA PRO A 193 10.25 7.30 6.87
C PRO A 193 11.43 6.78 6.04
N GLY A 194 12.39 6.11 6.69
CA GLY A 194 13.54 5.50 6.03
C GLY A 194 13.32 4.05 5.62
N ASN A 195 12.15 3.48 5.87
CA ASN A 195 11.79 2.09 5.57
C ASN A 195 12.70 1.02 6.23
N GLY A 196 13.51 1.38 7.23
CA GLY A 196 14.48 0.48 7.84
C GLY A 196 13.86 -0.64 8.68
N VAL A 197 12.60 -0.54 9.10
CA VAL A 197 11.86 -1.65 9.71
C VAL A 197 11.48 -2.67 8.64
N ALA A 198 11.04 -2.21 7.45
CA ALA A 198 10.78 -3.12 6.34
C ALA A 198 12.07 -3.82 5.89
N GLU A 199 13.21 -3.12 5.82
CA GLU A 199 14.52 -3.74 5.58
C GLU A 199 14.82 -4.87 6.58
N ALA A 200 14.56 -4.65 7.87
CA ALA A 200 14.83 -5.66 8.91
C ALA A 200 13.92 -6.90 8.82
N TYR A 201 12.76 -6.77 8.17
CA TYR A 201 11.81 -7.87 7.95
C TYR A 201 11.89 -8.42 6.50
N ASP A 202 12.81 -7.92 5.68
CA ASP A 202 12.92 -8.24 4.25
C ASP A 202 11.64 -7.96 3.44
N LEU A 203 11.06 -6.78 3.68
CA LEU A 203 9.79 -6.32 3.14
C LEU A 203 9.93 -5.05 2.30
N VAL A 204 11.09 -4.77 1.72
CA VAL A 204 11.29 -3.52 0.96
C VAL A 204 10.57 -3.61 -0.39
N HIS A 205 9.77 -2.59 -0.69
CA HIS A 205 9.18 -2.37 -2.01
C HIS A 205 9.60 -1.01 -2.57
N GLU A 206 10.38 -0.99 -3.64
CA GLU A 206 10.70 0.23 -4.39
C GLU A 206 9.52 0.65 -5.28
N LEU A 207 9.18 1.93 -5.22
CA LEU A 207 8.02 2.46 -5.94
C LEU A 207 8.38 2.93 -7.34
N ASP A 208 7.85 2.22 -8.34
CA ASP A 208 8.00 2.60 -9.74
C ASP A 208 7.55 4.05 -9.98
N GLY A 209 8.38 4.81 -10.71
CA GLY A 209 8.17 6.22 -11.00
C GLY A 209 8.34 7.19 -9.81
N MET A 210 8.80 6.72 -8.64
CA MET A 210 9.10 7.55 -7.46
C MET A 210 10.56 7.37 -7.02
N GLU A 211 11.47 8.03 -7.73
CA GLU A 211 12.91 7.97 -7.50
C GLU A 211 13.31 8.08 -6.02
N GLY A 212 14.00 7.06 -5.51
CA GLY A 212 14.52 7.02 -4.14
C GLY A 212 13.46 6.83 -3.05
N ILE A 213 12.22 6.46 -3.42
CA ILE A 213 11.16 6.15 -2.47
C ILE A 213 10.90 4.65 -2.46
N ALA A 214 10.99 4.07 -1.27
CA ALA A 214 10.57 2.71 -0.99
C ALA A 214 9.58 2.71 0.18
N GLU A 215 8.70 1.71 0.22
CA GLU A 215 7.75 1.47 1.28
C GLU A 215 7.77 0.01 1.73
N PRO A 216 7.08 -0.36 2.82
CA PRO A 216 6.89 -1.77 3.13
C PRO A 216 6.00 -2.41 2.09
N ARG A 217 6.41 -3.57 1.60
CA ARG A 217 5.49 -4.49 0.97
C ARG A 217 4.38 -4.83 1.98
N PRO A 218 3.15 -4.97 1.50
CA PRO A 218 2.03 -5.50 2.30
C PRO A 218 2.39 -6.73 3.13
N ALA A 219 2.20 -6.66 4.44
CA ALA A 219 2.36 -7.83 5.30
C ALA A 219 1.63 -7.66 6.65
N THR A 220 1.34 -8.77 7.30
CA THR A 220 0.87 -8.83 8.69
C THR A 220 1.65 -9.86 9.50
N PHE A 221 1.95 -9.53 10.75
CA PHE A 221 2.60 -10.42 11.71
C PHE A 221 1.81 -10.38 13.01
N LEU A 222 1.26 -11.52 13.42
CA LEU A 222 0.71 -11.70 14.77
C LEU A 222 1.83 -12.17 15.69
N LEU A 223 2.04 -11.44 16.76
CA LEU A 223 3.14 -11.64 17.70
C LEU A 223 2.58 -11.92 19.10
N GLY A 224 3.14 -12.90 19.79
CA GLY A 224 2.93 -13.08 21.23
C GLY A 224 3.77 -12.11 22.08
N GLU A 225 3.65 -12.21 23.41
CA GLU A 225 4.29 -11.31 24.39
C GLU A 225 5.82 -11.18 24.26
N ASP A 226 6.50 -12.26 23.86
CA ASP A 226 7.94 -12.34 23.68
C ASP A 226 8.38 -11.99 22.24
N ARG A 227 7.43 -11.61 21.39
CA ARG A 227 7.53 -11.38 19.95
C ARG A 227 7.77 -12.63 19.12
N THR A 228 7.47 -13.81 19.66
CA THR A 228 7.34 -15.01 18.83
C THR A 228 6.23 -14.79 17.80
N ILE A 229 6.50 -15.08 16.54
CA ILE A 229 5.54 -14.94 15.44
C ILE A 229 4.59 -16.13 15.49
N GLU A 230 3.31 -15.86 15.65
CA GLU A 230 2.24 -16.86 15.72
C GLU A 230 1.52 -17.02 14.38
N HIS A 231 1.42 -15.94 13.61
CA HIS A 231 0.89 -15.95 12.25
C HIS A 231 1.60 -14.89 11.39
N VAL A 232 1.78 -15.19 10.11
CA VAL A 232 2.38 -14.28 9.13
C VAL A 232 1.62 -14.37 7.81
N TRP A 233 1.39 -13.21 7.19
CA TRP A 233 1.03 -13.10 5.79
C TRP A 233 1.89 -12.02 5.16
N VAL A 234 2.43 -12.30 3.98
CA VAL A 234 3.19 -11.35 3.16
C VAL A 234 2.60 -11.42 1.76
N ALA A 235 2.29 -10.28 1.15
CA ALA A 235 1.77 -10.30 -0.21
C ALA A 235 2.85 -10.74 -1.18
N ASP A 236 2.51 -11.65 -2.09
CA ASP A 236 3.36 -12.09 -3.19
C ASP A 236 3.17 -11.23 -4.43
N GLU A 237 2.07 -10.47 -4.48
CA GLU A 237 1.77 -9.61 -5.59
C GLU A 237 1.19 -8.25 -5.20
N TRP A 238 1.25 -7.31 -6.14
CA TRP A 238 0.67 -6.00 -6.02
C TRP A 238 -0.31 -5.70 -7.16
N PRO A 239 -1.59 -5.39 -6.85
CA PRO A 239 -2.09 -5.10 -5.51
C PRO A 239 -2.89 -6.26 -4.87
N GLU A 240 -2.31 -6.98 -3.91
CA GLU A 240 -3.02 -7.99 -3.09
C GLU A 240 -3.79 -7.35 -1.92
N THR A 241 -4.53 -8.17 -1.16
CA THR A 241 -5.19 -7.78 0.09
C THR A 241 -4.97 -8.84 1.16
N PRO A 242 -4.79 -8.46 2.45
CA PRO A 242 -4.65 -9.42 3.53
C PRO A 242 -5.81 -10.43 3.55
N PRO A 243 -5.54 -11.72 3.84
CA PRO A 243 -6.57 -12.74 4.01
C PRO A 243 -7.25 -12.53 5.37
N TYR A 244 -8.14 -11.52 5.44
CA TYR A 244 -8.68 -11.04 6.72
C TYR A 244 -9.35 -12.13 7.55
N ASP A 245 -10.10 -13.04 6.93
CA ASP A 245 -10.80 -14.11 7.64
C ASP A 245 -9.82 -15.14 8.22
N GLU A 246 -8.68 -15.38 7.55
CA GLU A 246 -7.63 -16.26 8.05
C GLU A 246 -6.89 -15.63 9.23
N ILE A 247 -6.57 -14.33 9.13
CA ILE A 247 -5.95 -13.56 10.21
C ILE A 247 -6.86 -13.53 11.44
N GLU A 248 -8.15 -13.22 11.24
CA GLU A 248 -9.16 -13.13 12.31
C GLU A 248 -9.27 -14.45 13.09
N ALA A 249 -9.17 -15.59 12.40
CA ALA A 249 -9.20 -16.91 13.02
C ALA A 249 -7.98 -17.22 13.91
N GLN A 250 -6.90 -16.43 13.83
CA GLN A 250 -5.71 -16.55 14.69
C GLN A 250 -5.71 -15.56 15.85
N LEU A 251 -6.59 -14.55 15.85
CA LEU A 251 -6.59 -13.53 16.89
C LEU A 251 -7.06 -14.11 18.24
N PRO A 252 -6.61 -13.53 19.37
CA PRO A 252 -7.11 -13.93 20.68
C PRO A 252 -8.63 -13.78 20.80
N ASP A 253 -9.28 -14.66 21.56
CA ASP A 253 -10.74 -14.63 21.78
C ASP A 253 -11.22 -13.24 22.24
N GLY A 254 -12.30 -12.74 21.62
CA GLY A 254 -12.84 -11.41 21.95
C GLY A 254 -12.10 -10.23 21.32
N SER A 255 -11.09 -10.48 20.49
CA SER A 255 -10.34 -9.44 19.78
C SER A 255 -10.94 -9.04 18.43
N ALA A 256 -12.17 -9.46 18.14
CA ALA A 256 -12.95 -9.13 16.95
C ALA A 256 -14.44 -9.06 17.31
N GLU A 257 -15.05 -7.88 17.21
CA GLU A 257 -16.48 -7.62 17.51
C GLU A 257 -17.12 -6.59 16.56
#